data_AF-M4DM18-F1
#
_entry.id   AF-M4DM18-F1
#
_cell.length_a   1.000
_cell.length_b   1.000
_cell.length_c   1.000
_cell.angle_alpha   90.00
_cell.angle_beta   90.00
_cell.angle_gamma   90.00
#
_symmetry.space_group_name_H-M   'P 1'
#
loop_
_entity.id
_entity.type
_entity.pdbx_description
1 polymer ?
#
loop_
_entity_poly.entity_id
_entity_poly.type
_entity_poly.pdbx_seq_one_letter_code
_entity_poly.pdbx_strand_id
1 'polypeptide(L)'
;MEKFPALIICYLLFHQTLEVIDGAKCYGSLAGNSSYVQNRKNLFSTFSNKVVTNGGFYNVSLGQYPNRVYALGFCENTTSKKLVSVVSKA
;
A
#
# COMPACT_ATOMS: atom_id res chain seq x y z
N MET A 1 44.16 -4.79 -24.92
CA MET A 1 42.81 -5.18 -25.41
C MET A 1 41.84 -4.95 -24.26
N GLU A 2 41.42 -3.70 -24.05
CA GLU A 2 40.76 -3.26 -22.80
C GLU A 2 39.38 -2.67 -23.11
N LYS A 3 38.51 -3.44 -23.76
CA LYS A 3 37.14 -3.02 -24.16
C LYS A 3 36.03 -3.67 -23.33
N PHE A 4 36.37 -4.17 -22.14
CA PHE A 4 35.41 -4.75 -21.21
C PHE A 4 34.83 -3.78 -20.15
N PRO A 5 35.49 -2.69 -19.70
CA PRO A 5 34.94 -1.90 -18.60
C PRO A 5 33.74 -1.02 -19.03
N ALA A 6 33.74 -0.52 -20.27
CA ALA A 6 32.68 0.36 -20.76
C ALA A 6 31.30 -0.34 -20.85
N LEU A 7 31.28 -1.63 -21.21
CA LEU A 7 30.02 -2.39 -21.32
C LEU A 7 29.44 -2.75 -19.95
N ILE A 8 30.30 -3.05 -18.97
CA ILE A 8 29.88 -3.29 -17.58
C ILE A 8 29.34 -1.99 -16.96
N ILE A 9 29.99 -0.86 -17.21
CA ILE A 9 29.49 0.46 -16.76
C ILE A 9 28.12 0.76 -17.38
N CYS A 10 27.92 0.46 -18.67
CA CYS A 10 26.63 0.64 -19.34
C CYS A 10 25.52 -0.24 -18.74
N TYR A 11 25.84 -1.50 -18.40
CA TYR A 11 24.90 -2.44 -17.79
C TYR A 11 24.50 -2.05 -16.36
N LEU A 12 25.46 -1.53 -15.58
CA LEU A 12 25.23 -1.03 -14.22
C LEU A 12 24.33 0.22 -14.20
N LEU A 13 24.43 1.10 -15.21
CA LEU A 13 23.58 2.28 -15.37
C LEU A 13 22.12 1.91 -15.72
N PHE A 14 21.89 0.80 -16.43
CA PHE A 14 20.55 0.30 -16.76
C PHE A 14 19.83 -0.37 -15.57
N HIS A 15 20.55 -0.79 -14.52
CA HIS A 15 19.97 -1.42 -13.32
C HIS A 15 19.54 -0.43 -12.22
N GLN A 16 19.71 0.89 -12.41
CA GLN A 16 19.53 1.90 -11.35
C GLN A 16 18.10 2.44 -11.16
N THR A 17 17.05 1.83 -11.71
CA THR A 17 15.68 2.32 -11.45
C THR A 17 14.68 1.21 -11.22
N LEU A 18 14.89 0.45 -10.13
CA LEU A 18 13.73 -0.07 -9.41
C LEU A 18 13.13 1.11 -8.65
N GLU A 19 12.34 1.94 -9.34
CA GLU A 19 11.49 2.93 -8.67
C GLU A 19 10.48 2.17 -7.83
N VAL A 20 10.82 1.97 -6.55
CA VAL A 20 9.81 1.71 -5.54
C VAL A 20 9.01 3.01 -5.45
N ILE A 21 7.90 3.09 -6.19
CA ILE A 21 6.90 4.14 -6.00
C ILE A 21 6.18 3.82 -4.69
N ASP A 22 6.83 4.07 -3.56
CA ASP A 22 6.18 4.02 -2.26
C ASP A 22 5.51 5.38 -2.01
N GLY A 23 4.27 5.49 -2.50
CA GLY A 23 3.42 6.68 -2.33
C GLY A 23 2.68 6.73 -0.99
N ALA A 24 3.10 5.96 0.02
CA ALA A 24 2.40 5.92 1.30
C ALA A 24 2.61 7.21 2.10
N LYS A 25 1.56 8.02 2.25
CA LYS A 25 1.52 9.14 3.20
C LYS A 25 0.82 8.72 4.49
N CYS A 26 1.56 8.75 5.59
CA CYS A 26 1.05 8.45 6.93
C CYS A 26 0.69 9.75 7.67
N TYR A 27 -0.50 9.79 8.27
CA TYR A 27 -0.97 10.92 9.07
C TYR A 27 -1.37 10.46 10.47
N GLY A 28 -1.07 11.31 11.47
CA GLY A 28 -1.40 11.07 12.88
C GLY A 28 -0.43 10.13 13.60
N SER A 29 -0.59 10.03 14.92
CA SER A 29 0.16 9.11 15.77
C SER A 29 -0.75 7.99 16.28
N LEU A 30 -0.20 6.80 16.39
CA LEU A 30 -0.90 5.67 17.00
C LEU A 30 -0.69 5.74 18.51
N ALA A 31 -1.69 6.25 19.21
CA ALA A 31 -1.77 6.06 20.65
C ALA A 31 -1.78 4.54 20.95
N GLY A 32 -0.87 4.12 21.83
CA GLY A 32 -0.64 2.72 22.18
C GLY A 32 -1.93 1.99 22.61
N ASN A 33 -1.93 0.66 22.43
CA ASN A 33 -2.99 -0.31 22.77
C ASN A 33 -4.45 0.20 22.73
N SER A 34 -4.82 0.93 21.67
CA SER A 34 -6.19 1.41 21.49
C SER A 34 -7.03 0.44 20.64
N SER A 35 -8.34 0.42 20.85
CA SER A 35 -9.25 -0.35 20.00
C SER A 35 -9.17 0.12 18.54
N TYR A 36 -8.83 1.38 18.27
CA TYR A 36 -8.55 1.88 16.92
C TYR A 36 -7.40 1.12 16.24
N VAL A 37 -6.29 0.87 16.95
CA VAL A 37 -5.15 0.11 16.41
C VAL A 37 -5.56 -1.32 16.07
N GLN A 38 -6.33 -1.97 16.94
CA GLN A 38 -6.81 -3.34 16.70
C GLN A 38 -7.81 -3.40 15.53
N ASN A 39 -8.76 -2.46 15.48
CA ASN A 39 -9.72 -2.37 14.37
C ASN A 39 -8.99 -2.15 13.05
N ARG A 40 -8.01 -1.26 13.01
CA ARG A 40 -7.24 -1.02 11.79
C ARG A 40 -6.46 -2.27 11.37
N LYS A 41 -5.79 -2.95 12.31
CA LYS A 41 -5.08 -4.21 12.04
C LYS A 41 -6.02 -5.29 11.47
N ASN A 42 -7.19 -5.46 12.07
CA ASN A 42 -8.19 -6.43 11.63
C ASN A 42 -8.79 -6.10 10.26
N LEU A 43 -9.03 -4.81 9.98
CA LEU A 43 -9.51 -4.37 8.68
C LEU A 43 -8.47 -4.70 7.59
N PHE A 44 -7.21 -4.35 7.82
CA PHE A 44 -6.14 -4.53 6.83
C PHE A 44 -5.72 -5.97 6.58
N SER A 45 -5.97 -6.91 7.51
CA SER A 45 -5.62 -8.32 7.32
C SER A 45 -6.36 -8.99 6.15
N THR A 46 -7.52 -8.46 5.76
CA THR A 46 -8.35 -8.99 4.66
C THR A 46 -8.61 -7.97 3.55
N PHE A 47 -8.19 -6.72 3.73
CA PHE A 47 -8.60 -5.61 2.88
C PHE A 47 -8.22 -5.79 1.41
N SER A 48 -6.97 -6.18 1.12
CA SER A 48 -6.51 -6.39 -0.26
C SER A 48 -7.29 -7.49 -0.97
N ASN A 49 -7.61 -8.58 -0.26
CA ASN A 49 -8.43 -9.66 -0.81
C ASN A 49 -9.86 -9.18 -1.08
N LYS A 50 -10.44 -8.40 -0.16
CA LYS A 50 -11.76 -7.79 -0.35
C LYS A 50 -11.78 -6.85 -1.55
N VAL A 51 -10.75 -6.03 -1.77
CA VAL A 51 -10.67 -5.15 -2.95
C VAL A 51 -10.68 -5.97 -4.25
N VAL A 52 -9.84 -7.01 -4.35
CA VAL A 52 -9.79 -7.86 -5.55
C VAL A 52 -11.10 -8.62 -5.77
N THR A 53 -11.68 -9.19 -4.72
CA THR A 53 -12.92 -9.96 -4.81
C THR A 53 -14.16 -9.10 -5.08
N ASN A 54 -14.11 -7.80 -4.79
CA ASN A 54 -15.17 -6.83 -5.09
C ASN A 54 -14.91 -6.07 -6.41
N GLY A 55 -14.26 -6.71 -7.39
CA GLY A 55 -14.08 -6.12 -8.73
C GLY A 55 -13.09 -4.95 -8.78
N GLY A 56 -12.19 -4.87 -7.79
CA GLY A 56 -11.17 -3.84 -7.74
C GLY A 56 -11.59 -2.55 -7.04
N PHE A 57 -12.71 -2.52 -6.33
CA PHE A 57 -13.13 -1.39 -5.50
C PHE A 57 -13.79 -1.88 -4.20
N TYR A 58 -13.42 -1.32 -3.06
CA TYR A 58 -14.01 -1.68 -1.77
C TYR A 58 -14.01 -0.52 -0.77
N ASN A 59 -15.16 -0.24 -0.18
CA ASN A 59 -15.37 0.75 0.88
C ASN A 59 -15.91 0.04 2.13
N VAL A 60 -15.27 0.26 3.28
CA VAL A 60 -15.63 -0.42 4.53
C VAL A 60 -15.37 0.46 5.75
N SER A 61 -16.12 0.22 6.81
CA SER A 61 -15.79 0.72 8.14
C SER A 61 -15.76 -0.41 9.15
N LEU A 62 -14.91 -0.29 10.18
CA LEU A 62 -14.82 -1.26 11.27
C LEU A 62 -14.71 -0.58 12.62
N GLY A 63 -15.52 -1.02 13.58
CA GLY A 63 -15.56 -0.52 14.96
C GLY A 63 -16.63 0.55 15.21
N GLN A 64 -16.62 1.06 16.44
CA GLN A 64 -17.55 2.09 16.93
C GLN A 64 -16.80 3.36 17.31
N TYR A 65 -17.49 4.50 17.34
CA TYR A 65 -16.93 5.77 17.81
C TYR A 65 -16.37 5.64 19.24
N PRO A 66 -15.19 6.20 19.57
CA PRO A 66 -14.27 7.00 18.73
C PRO A 66 -13.15 6.16 18.06
N ASN A 67 -13.33 4.85 17.97
CA ASN A 67 -12.33 3.88 17.51
C ASN A 67 -12.66 3.30 16.12
N ARG A 68 -13.62 3.88 15.41
CA ARG A 68 -14.02 3.41 14.08
C ARG A 68 -12.96 3.80 13.04
N VAL A 69 -12.66 2.85 12.18
CA VAL A 69 -11.75 2.99 11.04
C VAL A 69 -12.59 3.00 9.77
N TYR A 70 -12.30 3.93 8.86
CA TYR A 70 -12.82 3.93 7.49
C TYR A 70 -11.69 3.59 6.54
N ALA A 71 -11.97 2.75 5.54
CA ALA A 71 -11.02 2.41 4.50
C ALA A 71 -11.70 2.36 3.13
N LEU A 72 -11.04 2.97 2.15
CA LEU A 72 -11.42 2.94 0.75
C LEU A 72 -10.24 2.39 -0.04
N GLY A 73 -10.48 1.44 -0.94
CA GLY A 73 -9.42 0.78 -1.70
C GLY A 73 -9.85 0.55 -3.14
N PHE A 74 -8.92 0.74 -4.06
CA PHE A 74 -9.10 0.38 -5.47
C PHE A 74 -7.84 -0.28 -6.05
N CYS A 75 -8.01 -1.17 -7.01
CA CYS A 75 -6.90 -1.73 -7.79
C CYS A 75 -7.18 -1.66 -9.29
N GLU A 76 -6.21 -1.19 -10.06
CA GLU A 76 -6.26 -1.22 -11.51
C GLU A 76 -5.86 -2.62 -12.01
N ASN A 77 -6.56 -3.12 -13.04
CA ASN A 77 -6.31 -4.44 -13.63
C ASN A 77 -5.16 -4.43 -14.66
N THR A 78 -4.19 -3.52 -14.51
CA THR A 78 -2.96 -3.57 -15.29
C THR A 78 -2.02 -4.59 -14.64
N THR A 79 -1.17 -5.22 -15.45
CA THR A 79 -0.36 -6.42 -15.15
C THR A 79 0.43 -6.35 -13.82
N SER A 80 0.61 -5.17 -13.24
CA SER A 80 1.01 -4.93 -11.86
C SER A 80 -0.18 -4.51 -10.98
N LYS A 81 -0.71 -5.40 -10.14
CA LYS A 81 -1.78 -5.07 -9.19
C LYS A 81 -1.30 -4.03 -8.16
N LYS A 82 -1.55 -2.75 -8.41
CA LYS A 82 -1.31 -1.66 -7.44
C LYS A 82 -2.58 -1.42 -6.64
N LEU A 83 -2.52 -1.69 -5.34
CA LEU A 83 -3.59 -1.33 -4.41
C LEU A 83 -3.35 0.09 -3.91
N VAL A 84 -4.29 1.00 -4.18
CA VAL A 84 -4.31 2.33 -3.55
C VAL A 84 -5.36 2.29 -2.45
N SER A 85 -5.01 2.78 -1.26
CA SER A 85 -5.92 2.81 -0.11
C SER A 85 -5.89 4.14 0.65
N VAL A 86 -7.05 4.60 1.10
CA VAL A 86 -7.20 5.77 1.98
C VAL A 86 -7.81 5.31 3.30
N VAL A 87 -7.24 5.77 4.41
CA VAL A 87 -7.70 5.42 5.77
C VAL A 87 -8.03 6.69 6.53
N SER A 88 -9.15 6.68 7.25
CA SER A 88 -9.53 7.77 8.14
C SER A 88 -10.05 7.25 9.47
N LYS A 89 -9.85 8.03 10.54
CA LYS A 89 -10.37 7.77 11.87
C LYS A 89 -11.65 8.59 12.09
N ALA A 90 -12.65 7.99 12.73
CA ALA A 90 -13.87 8.66 13.19
C ALA A 90 -13.65 9.53 14.44
#